data_AF-A0A1Q9GSJ3-F1
#
_entry.id   AF-A0A1Q9GSJ3-F1
#
_cell.length_a   1.000
_cell.length_b   1.000
_cell.length_c   1.000
_cell.angle_alpha   90.00
_cell.angle_beta   90.00
_cell.angle_gamma   90.00
#
_symmetry.space_group_name_H-M   'P 1'
#
loop_
_entity.id
_entity.type
_entity.pdbx_description
1 polymer ?
#
loop_
_entity_poly.entity_id
_entity_poly.type
_entity_poly.pdbx_seq_one_letter_code
_entity_poly.pdbx_strand_id
1 'polypeptide(L)'
;MINDASNEYKKRLINHKRELAKRKFHRNISHLRLMLVIITITLIYILHSHDYIVLIIPSMFITGLAFLLLVIKHLLIEKRISQLKALIVINNNGFARINGHWRSLPDNGKDFMNEEHLFTSDLDIFGDNSLFQRINTAHTDFGRHALAAKLSTPAQPPSNLYQVQCAILEQAANVKFRQGQ
;
A
#
# COMPACT_ATOMS: atom_id res chain seq x y z
N MET A 1 -16.02 -5.66 22.53
CA MET A 1 -15.39 -6.00 21.23
C MET A 1 -15.10 -4.79 20.35
N ILE A 2 -16.05 -3.87 20.08
CA ILE A 2 -15.85 -2.71 19.16
C ILE A 2 -14.72 -1.75 19.64
N ASN A 3 -14.68 -1.42 20.93
CA ASN A 3 -13.65 -0.55 21.50
C ASN A 3 -12.23 -1.15 21.41
N ASP A 4 -12.12 -2.48 21.50
CA ASP A 4 -10.83 -3.17 21.44
C ASP A 4 -10.25 -3.14 20.00
N ALA A 5 -11.09 -3.43 19.01
CA ALA A 5 -10.72 -3.32 17.60
C ALA A 5 -10.31 -1.88 17.20
N SER A 6 -11.08 -0.87 17.63
CA SER A 6 -10.77 0.55 17.37
C SER A 6 -9.42 0.97 17.95
N ASN A 7 -9.11 0.52 19.17
CA ASN A 7 -7.82 0.75 19.81
C ASN A 7 -6.67 0.06 19.07
N GLU A 8 -6.88 -1.15 18.57
CA GLU A 8 -5.88 -1.87 17.78
C GLU A 8 -5.54 -1.15 16.48
N TYR A 9 -6.54 -0.65 15.74
CA TYR A 9 -6.32 0.16 14.54
C TYR A 9 -5.55 1.45 14.84
N LYS A 10 -5.90 2.17 15.92
CA LYS A 10 -5.15 3.36 16.37
C LYS A 10 -3.68 3.03 16.69
N LYS A 11 -3.43 1.95 17.42
CA LYS A 11 -2.08 1.51 17.78
C LYS A 11 -1.24 1.20 16.54
N ARG A 12 -1.79 0.45 15.59
CA ARG A 12 -1.12 0.11 14.31
C ARG A 12 -0.87 1.36 13.47
N LEU A 13 -1.84 2.26 13.38
CA LEU A 13 -1.70 3.53 12.66
C LEU A 13 -0.54 4.36 13.21
N ILE A 14 -0.45 4.51 14.53
CA ILE A 14 0.64 5.25 15.19
C ILE A 14 1.99 4.58 14.90
N ASN A 15 2.07 3.25 14.99
CA ASN A 15 3.29 2.51 14.71
C ASN A 15 3.74 2.68 13.25
N HIS A 16 2.84 2.53 12.27
CA HIS A 16 3.18 2.71 10.86
C HIS A 16 3.56 4.16 10.54
N LYS A 17 2.88 5.16 11.14
CA LYS A 17 3.26 6.57 10.99
C LYS A 17 4.65 6.86 11.58
N ARG A 18 4.98 6.28 12.74
CA ARG A 18 6.32 6.39 13.34
C ARG A 18 7.39 5.74 12.46
N GLU A 19 7.14 4.54 11.94
CA GLU A 19 8.09 3.86 11.04
C GLU A 19 8.28 4.65 9.73
N LEU A 20 7.20 5.19 9.17
CA LEU A 20 7.25 6.05 7.99
C LEU A 20 8.06 7.32 8.25
N ALA A 21 7.86 7.98 9.41
CA ALA A 21 8.59 9.19 9.77
C ALA A 21 10.10 8.93 9.90
N LYS A 22 10.49 7.84 10.58
CA LYS A 22 11.90 7.41 10.66
C LYS A 22 12.50 7.19 9.27
N ARG A 23 11.80 6.46 8.39
CA ARG A 23 12.31 6.18 7.04
C ARG A 23 12.35 7.41 6.13
N LYS A 24 11.38 8.32 6.26
CA LYS A 24 11.38 9.61 5.56
C LYS A 24 12.54 10.50 6.02
N PHE A 25 12.88 10.50 7.31
CA PHE A 25 14.04 11.22 7.83
C PHE A 25 15.35 10.71 7.19
N HIS A 26 15.44 9.40 6.95
CA HIS A 26 16.57 8.80 6.24
C HIS A 26 16.49 8.89 4.71
N ARG A 27 15.54 9.64 4.13
CA ARG A 27 15.39 9.82 2.67
C ARG A 27 16.48 10.73 2.06
N ASN A 28 17.51 11.10 2.82
CA ASN A 28 18.67 11.84 2.32
C ASN A 28 19.63 10.96 1.47
N ILE A 29 19.32 9.68 1.26
CA ILE A 29 20.07 8.79 0.35
C ILE A 29 20.09 9.34 -1.09
N SER A 30 19.09 10.13 -1.50
CA SER A 30 19.09 10.77 -2.82
C SER A 30 20.27 11.74 -2.98
N HIS A 31 20.61 12.50 -1.94
CA HIS A 31 21.77 13.39 -1.93
C HIS A 31 23.09 12.62 -1.91
N LEU A 32 23.13 11.44 -1.26
CA LEU A 32 24.32 10.61 -1.19
C LEU A 32 24.73 10.08 -2.57
N ARG A 33 23.76 9.79 -3.44
CA ARG A 33 24.01 9.38 -4.83
C ARG A 33 24.67 10.50 -5.64
N LEU A 34 24.22 11.74 -5.46
CA LEU A 34 24.81 12.92 -6.11
C LEU A 34 26.25 13.14 -5.64
N MET A 35 26.49 13.04 -4.34
CA MET A 35 27.83 13.15 -3.75
C MET A 35 28.79 12.08 -4.31
N LEU A 36 28.30 10.84 -4.50
CA LEU A 36 29.13 9.76 -5.04
C LEU A 36 29.57 10.06 -6.49
N VAL A 37 28.67 10.61 -7.32
CA VAL A 37 29.02 11.04 -8.69
C VAL A 37 30.08 12.15 -8.68
N ILE A 38 29.95 13.12 -7.77
CA ILE A 38 30.95 14.19 -7.63
C ILE A 38 32.30 13.61 -7.20
N ILE A 39 32.32 12.70 -6.22
CA ILE A 39 33.54 12.00 -5.77
C ILE A 39 34.20 11.24 -6.92
N THR A 40 33.43 10.53 -7.76
CA THR A 40 33.98 9.82 -8.91
C THR A 40 34.67 10.74 -9.91
N ILE A 41 34.03 11.86 -10.25
CA ILE A 41 34.59 12.83 -11.21
C ILE A 41 35.88 13.43 -10.64
N THR A 42 35.88 13.85 -9.37
CA THR A 42 37.06 14.40 -8.70
C THR A 42 38.20 13.39 -8.64
N LEU A 43 37.91 12.13 -8.34
CA LEU A 43 38.91 11.07 -8.26
C LEU A 43 39.55 10.78 -9.62
N ILE A 44 38.75 10.75 -10.70
CA ILE A 44 39.26 10.59 -12.06
C ILE A 44 40.17 11.77 -12.44
N TYR A 45 39.77 13.00 -12.12
CA TYR A 45 40.58 14.21 -12.40
C TYR A 45 41.94 14.19 -11.69
N ILE A 46 41.98 13.82 -10.40
CA ILE A 46 43.21 13.73 -9.61
C ILE A 46 44.14 12.65 -10.15
N LEU A 47 43.60 11.45 -10.46
CA LEU A 47 44.37 10.33 -10.98
C LEU A 47 44.96 10.64 -12.37
N HIS A 48 44.21 11.35 -13.21
CA HIS A 48 44.71 11.81 -14.51
C HIS A 48 45.81 12.85 -14.37
N SER A 49 45.69 13.78 -13.42
CA SER A 49 46.70 14.85 -13.20
C SER A 49 48.06 14.35 -12.67
N HIS A 50 48.12 13.14 -12.10
CA HIS A 50 49.34 12.53 -11.55
C HIS A 50 49.85 11.35 -12.41
N ASP A 51 49.39 11.22 -13.66
CA ASP A 51 49.77 10.14 -14.60
C ASP A 51 49.49 8.69 -14.12
N TYR A 52 48.64 8.50 -13.10
CA TYR A 52 48.25 7.18 -12.59
C TYR A 52 47.12 6.53 -13.40
N ILE A 53 47.25 6.51 -14.73
CA ILE A 53 46.19 6.05 -15.66
C ILE A 53 45.75 4.61 -15.39
N VAL A 54 46.68 3.74 -14.96
CA VAL A 54 46.39 2.32 -14.64
C VAL A 54 45.39 2.18 -13.48
N LEU A 55 45.31 3.16 -12.57
CA LEU A 55 44.40 3.13 -11.42
C LEU A 55 42.97 3.60 -11.73
N ILE A 56 42.71 4.14 -12.93
CA ILE A 56 41.39 4.66 -13.31
C ILE A 56 40.36 3.53 -13.44
N ILE A 57 40.72 2.42 -14.08
CA ILE A 57 39.83 1.26 -14.29
C ILE A 57 39.34 0.66 -12.96
N PRO A 58 40.22 0.28 -12.00
CA PRO A 58 39.77 -0.26 -10.72
C PRO A 58 38.98 0.76 -9.89
N SER A 59 39.32 2.05 -9.96
CA SER A 59 38.57 3.13 -9.31
C SER A 59 37.14 3.25 -9.85
N MET A 60 36.98 3.21 -11.16
CA MET A 60 35.67 3.23 -11.83
C MET A 60 34.83 2.00 -11.44
N PHE A 61 35.46 0.82 -11.32
CA PHE A 61 34.78 -0.39 -10.89
C PHE A 61 34.28 -0.30 -9.44
N ILE A 62 35.14 0.13 -8.50
CA ILE A 62 34.78 0.28 -7.07
C ILE A 62 33.63 1.25 -6.90
N THR A 63 33.72 2.40 -7.56
CA THR A 63 32.71 3.46 -7.43
C THR A 63 31.40 3.10 -8.15
N GLY A 64 31.47 2.43 -9.28
CA GLY A 64 30.31 1.84 -9.95
C GLY A 64 29.59 0.81 -9.08
N LEU A 65 30.33 -0.07 -8.40
CA LEU A 65 29.76 -1.02 -7.45
C LEU A 65 29.08 -0.32 -6.27
N ALA A 66 29.74 0.68 -5.68
CA ALA A 66 29.17 1.47 -4.58
C ALA A 66 27.88 2.20 -5.01
N PHE A 67 27.85 2.75 -6.23
CA PHE A 67 26.66 3.37 -6.81
C PHE A 67 25.52 2.36 -6.95
N LEU A 68 25.78 1.17 -7.49
CA LEU A 68 24.78 0.12 -7.66
C LEU A 68 24.15 -0.30 -6.33
N LEU A 69 24.97 -0.52 -5.30
CA LEU A 69 24.50 -0.87 -3.96
C LEU A 69 23.62 0.23 -3.36
N LEU A 70 23.96 1.50 -3.56
CA LEU A 70 23.14 2.63 -3.12
C LEU A 70 21.80 2.70 -3.85
N VAL A 71 21.78 2.45 -5.17
CA VAL A 71 20.55 2.42 -5.96
C VAL A 71 19.62 1.32 -5.46
N ILE A 72 20.12 0.10 -5.27
CA ILE A 72 19.33 -1.03 -4.75
C ILE A 72 18.76 -0.68 -3.38
N LYS A 73 19.59 -0.16 -2.46
CA LYS A 73 19.15 0.26 -1.13
C LYS A 73 18.05 1.32 -1.19
N HIS A 74 18.18 2.31 -2.09
CA HIS A 74 17.17 3.35 -2.29
C HIS A 74 15.84 2.76 -2.76
N LEU A 75 15.86 1.88 -3.77
CA LEU A 75 14.67 1.22 -4.29
C LEU A 75 13.95 0.39 -3.23
N LEU A 76 14.70 -0.34 -2.40
CA LEU A 76 14.13 -1.12 -1.29
C LEU A 76 13.48 -0.22 -0.23
N ILE A 77 14.09 0.93 0.08
CA ILE A 77 13.52 1.90 1.03
C ILE A 77 12.25 2.53 0.47
N GLU A 78 12.24 2.95 -0.79
CA GLU A 78 11.05 3.51 -1.44
C GLU A 78 9.91 2.48 -1.51
N LYS A 79 10.20 1.22 -1.84
CA LYS A 79 9.23 0.13 -1.78
C LYS A 79 8.62 0.00 -0.39
N ARG A 80 9.45 0.02 0.66
CA ARG A 80 8.98 -0.07 2.05
C ARG A 80 8.15 1.15 2.48
N ILE A 81 8.52 2.34 2.03
CA ILE A 81 7.75 3.57 2.26
C ILE A 81 6.37 3.47 1.61
N SER A 82 6.30 2.98 0.36
CA SER A 82 5.04 2.77 -0.36
C SER A 82 4.13 1.78 0.38
N GLN A 83 4.69 0.63 0.81
CA GLN A 83 3.98 -0.35 1.64
C GLN A 83 3.41 0.26 2.94
N LEU A 84 4.22 1.04 3.66
CA LEU A 84 3.78 1.69 4.90
C LEU A 84 2.65 2.70 4.66
N LYS A 85 2.71 3.46 3.56
CA LYS A 85 1.62 4.37 3.18
C LYS A 85 0.33 3.61 2.91
N ALA A 86 0.40 2.50 2.17
CA ALA A 86 -0.76 1.65 1.91
C ALA A 86 -1.36 1.10 3.21
N LEU A 87 -0.53 0.59 4.12
CA LEU A 87 -0.97 0.12 5.45
C LEU A 87 -1.63 1.23 6.28
N ILE A 88 -1.12 2.46 6.22
CA ILE A 88 -1.73 3.61 6.89
C ILE A 88 -3.14 3.88 6.33
N VAL A 89 -3.31 3.84 5.00
CA VAL A 89 -4.62 4.03 4.36
C VAL A 89 -5.59 2.92 4.77
N ILE A 90 -5.16 1.65 4.73
CA ILE A 90 -5.97 0.50 5.14
C ILE A 90 -6.47 0.66 6.58
N ASN A 91 -5.55 0.96 7.51
CA ASN A 91 -5.89 1.08 8.92
C ASN A 91 -6.75 2.33 9.20
N ASN A 92 -6.53 3.44 8.49
CA ASN A 92 -7.39 4.62 8.57
C ASN A 92 -8.82 4.32 8.08
N ASN A 93 -8.95 3.64 6.94
CA ASN A 93 -10.26 3.30 6.39
C ASN A 93 -10.99 2.29 7.29
N GLY A 94 -10.28 1.29 7.82
CA GLY A 94 -10.83 0.37 8.82
C GLY A 94 -11.30 1.09 10.09
N PHE A 95 -10.50 2.03 10.58
CA PHE A 95 -10.87 2.87 11.71
C PHE A 95 -12.11 3.72 11.42
N ALA A 96 -12.19 4.37 10.25
CA ALA A 96 -13.36 5.14 9.84
C ALA A 96 -14.63 4.28 9.79
N ARG A 97 -14.54 3.04 9.28
CA ARG A 97 -15.68 2.11 9.25
C ARG A 97 -16.18 1.74 10.65
N ILE A 98 -15.28 1.41 11.57
CA ILE A 98 -15.65 1.01 12.94
C ILE A 98 -16.30 2.17 13.70
N ASN A 99 -15.86 3.40 13.48
CA ASN A 99 -16.42 4.58 14.17
C ASN A 99 -17.61 5.22 13.42
N GLY A 100 -18.14 4.59 12.38
CA GLY A 100 -19.31 5.10 11.65
C GLY A 100 -19.02 6.22 10.64
N HIS A 101 -17.76 6.60 10.43
CA HIS A 101 -17.33 7.60 9.46
C HIS A 101 -17.10 7.04 8.03
N TRP A 102 -17.63 5.85 7.73
CA TRP A 102 -17.46 5.18 6.43
C TRP A 102 -18.01 5.98 5.25
N ARG A 103 -19.00 6.85 5.48
CA ARG A 103 -19.58 7.75 4.45
C ARG A 103 -18.57 8.73 3.85
N SER A 104 -17.47 9.00 4.56
CA SER A 104 -16.38 9.86 4.07
C SER A 104 -15.38 9.12 3.16
N LEU A 105 -15.52 7.81 3.00
CA LEU A 105 -14.63 7.02 2.15
C LEU A 105 -14.95 7.29 0.67
N PRO A 106 -13.92 7.42 -0.20
CA PRO A 106 -14.14 7.89 -1.57
C PRO A 106 -14.79 6.85 -2.49
N ASP A 107 -14.61 5.55 -2.22
CA ASP A 107 -15.11 4.51 -3.12
C ASP A 107 -16.56 4.14 -2.79
N ASN A 108 -17.47 4.72 -3.56
CA ASN A 108 -18.92 4.57 -3.42
C ASN A 108 -19.53 3.62 -4.45
N GLY A 109 -18.73 3.09 -5.38
CA GLY A 109 -19.20 2.15 -6.40
C GLY A 109 -20.17 2.73 -7.43
N LYS A 110 -20.23 4.07 -7.60
CA LYS A 110 -21.08 4.72 -8.61
C LYS A 110 -20.86 4.16 -10.03
N ASP A 111 -19.64 3.74 -10.32
CA ASP A 111 -19.25 3.13 -11.60
C ASP A 111 -20.01 1.82 -11.91
N PHE A 112 -20.57 1.16 -10.89
CA PHE A 112 -21.34 -0.09 -11.00
C PHE A 112 -22.86 0.12 -10.94
N MET A 113 -23.29 1.37 -10.81
CA MET A 113 -24.71 1.72 -10.75
C MET A 113 -25.32 1.52 -12.13
N ASN A 114 -26.32 0.63 -12.22
CA ASN A 114 -27.10 0.42 -13.42
C ASN A 114 -28.57 0.74 -13.12
N GLU A 115 -29.14 1.69 -13.86
CA GLU A 115 -30.53 2.13 -13.69
C GLU A 115 -31.56 1.04 -14.05
N GLU A 116 -31.16 0.01 -14.80
CA GLU A 116 -32.03 -1.10 -15.22
C GLU A 116 -32.17 -2.22 -14.17
N HIS A 117 -31.36 -2.23 -13.10
CA HIS A 117 -31.43 -3.27 -12.07
C HIS A 117 -32.51 -2.97 -11.03
N LEU A 118 -33.55 -3.81 -10.99
CA LEU A 118 -34.78 -3.66 -10.20
C LEU A 118 -34.59 -3.42 -8.68
N PHE A 119 -33.44 -3.78 -8.09
CA PHE A 119 -33.24 -3.82 -6.63
C PHE A 119 -32.00 -3.05 -6.15
N THR A 120 -31.09 -2.65 -7.04
CA THR A 120 -29.87 -1.91 -6.65
C THR A 120 -30.15 -0.48 -6.21
N SER A 121 -31.21 0.14 -6.76
CA SER A 121 -31.62 1.50 -6.40
C SER A 121 -32.47 1.58 -5.14
N ASP A 122 -33.21 0.51 -4.78
CA ASP A 122 -34.11 0.51 -3.60
C ASP A 122 -33.35 0.18 -2.31
N LEU A 123 -32.29 -0.64 -2.40
CA LEU A 123 -31.46 -1.05 -1.27
C LEU A 123 -30.19 -0.20 -1.07
N ASP A 124 -30.05 0.91 -1.81
CA ASP A 124 -28.85 1.77 -1.83
C ASP A 124 -27.56 0.94 -1.95
N ILE A 125 -27.49 0.02 -2.92
CA ILE A 125 -26.37 -0.92 -3.05
C ILE A 125 -25.10 -0.20 -3.50
N PHE A 126 -25.24 0.75 -4.41
CA PHE A 126 -24.17 1.58 -4.97
C PHE A 126 -24.51 3.06 -4.81
N GLY A 127 -23.50 3.94 -4.93
CA GLY A 127 -23.68 5.38 -4.76
C GLY A 127 -23.30 5.87 -3.37
N ASP A 128 -23.60 7.13 -3.08
CA ASP A 128 -23.21 7.75 -1.81
C ASP A 128 -24.02 7.16 -0.65
N ASN A 129 -23.35 6.90 0.47
CA ASN A 129 -23.92 6.24 1.65
C ASN A 129 -24.39 4.80 1.40
N SER A 130 -23.89 4.15 0.35
CA SER A 130 -24.32 2.82 -0.06
C SER A 130 -23.75 1.67 0.78
N LEU A 131 -24.37 0.50 0.65
CA LEU A 131 -23.84 -0.75 1.22
C LEU A 131 -22.44 -1.06 0.67
N PHE A 132 -22.22 -0.88 -0.64
CA PHE A 132 -20.90 -1.06 -1.25
C PHE A 132 -19.86 -0.16 -0.59
N GLN A 133 -20.14 1.14 -0.43
CA GLN A 133 -19.23 2.08 0.24
C GLN A 133 -18.88 1.64 1.66
N ARG A 134 -19.86 1.08 2.38
CA ARG A 134 -19.69 0.63 3.76
C ARG A 134 -18.79 -0.59 3.88
N ILE A 135 -18.97 -1.61 3.04
CA ILE A 135 -18.31 -2.91 3.20
C ILE A 135 -17.09 -3.12 2.30
N ASN A 136 -16.96 -2.36 1.21
CA ASN A 136 -15.88 -2.55 0.25
C ASN A 136 -14.51 -2.29 0.88
N THR A 137 -13.66 -3.31 0.85
CA THR A 137 -12.25 -3.26 1.28
C THR A 137 -11.29 -3.66 0.16
N ALA A 138 -11.79 -3.80 -1.07
CA ALA A 138 -10.98 -4.17 -2.22
C ALA A 138 -9.98 -3.05 -2.58
N HIS A 139 -8.78 -3.47 -2.96
CA HIS A 139 -7.70 -2.57 -3.39
C HIS A 139 -7.42 -2.64 -4.89
N THR A 140 -8.05 -3.59 -5.59
CA THR A 140 -7.90 -3.81 -7.02
C THR A 140 -9.25 -3.67 -7.69
N ASP A 141 -9.25 -3.23 -8.96
CA ASP A 141 -10.48 -3.12 -9.73
C ASP A 141 -11.17 -4.47 -9.88
N PHE A 142 -10.40 -5.56 -10.06
CA PHE A 142 -10.94 -6.93 -10.05
C PHE A 142 -11.70 -7.25 -8.76
N GLY A 143 -11.16 -6.87 -7.60
CA GLY A 143 -11.84 -7.08 -6.32
C GLY A 143 -13.10 -6.22 -6.17
N ARG A 144 -13.05 -4.97 -6.64
CA ARG A 144 -14.22 -4.08 -6.68
C ARG A 144 -15.34 -4.68 -7.54
N HIS A 145 -15.01 -5.12 -8.76
CA HIS A 145 -15.96 -5.76 -9.68
C HIS A 145 -16.52 -7.07 -9.10
N ALA A 146 -15.68 -7.90 -8.48
CA ALA A 146 -16.13 -9.16 -7.87
C ALA A 146 -17.13 -8.92 -6.72
N LEU A 147 -16.91 -7.89 -5.90
CA LEU A 147 -17.85 -7.49 -4.86
C LEU A 147 -19.13 -6.92 -5.46
N ALA A 148 -19.02 -6.03 -6.44
CA ALA A 148 -20.17 -5.44 -7.12
C ALA A 148 -21.05 -6.50 -7.78
N ALA A 149 -20.46 -7.47 -8.48
CA ALA A 149 -21.18 -8.59 -9.08
C ALA A 149 -21.94 -9.42 -8.03
N LYS A 150 -21.30 -9.71 -6.88
CA LYS A 150 -21.96 -10.42 -5.78
C LYS A 150 -23.12 -9.65 -5.17
N LEU A 151 -23.02 -8.33 -5.04
CA LEU A 151 -24.09 -7.48 -4.50
C LEU A 151 -25.23 -7.25 -5.49
N SER A 152 -24.95 -7.31 -6.80
CA SER A 152 -25.94 -7.10 -7.86
C SER A 152 -26.70 -8.39 -8.25
N THR A 153 -26.29 -9.54 -7.71
CA THR A 153 -26.96 -10.82 -7.99
C THR A 153 -28.00 -11.11 -6.91
N PRO A 154 -29.25 -11.45 -7.26
CA PRO A 154 -30.28 -11.83 -6.29
C PRO A 154 -29.79 -12.96 -5.36
N ALA A 155 -30.21 -12.91 -4.10
CA ALA A 155 -29.75 -13.79 -3.03
C ALA A 155 -30.20 -15.26 -3.23
N GLN A 156 -29.53 -15.98 -4.13
CA GLN A 156 -29.46 -17.43 -4.02
C GLN A 156 -28.27 -17.78 -3.13
N PRO A 157 -28.48 -18.44 -1.97
CA PRO A 157 -27.37 -18.89 -1.16
C PRO A 157 -26.52 -19.83 -2.02
N PRO A 158 -25.21 -19.58 -2.15
CA PRO A 158 -24.35 -20.48 -2.90
C PRO A 158 -24.43 -21.87 -2.27
N SER A 159 -24.34 -22.93 -3.08
CA SER A 159 -24.30 -24.32 -2.61
C SER A 159 -23.24 -24.54 -1.53
N ASN A 160 -22.21 -23.69 -1.50
CA ASN A 160 -21.06 -23.76 -0.63
C ASN A 160 -21.05 -22.66 0.46
N LEU A 161 -22.22 -22.13 0.86
CA LEU A 161 -22.34 -21.04 1.84
C LEU A 161 -21.52 -21.27 3.11
N TYR A 162 -21.57 -22.48 3.67
CA TYR A 162 -20.80 -22.85 4.86
C TYR A 162 -19.29 -22.71 4.64
N GLN A 163 -18.77 -23.17 3.49
CA GLN A 163 -17.35 -23.07 3.16
C GLN A 163 -16.92 -21.60 3.02
N VAL A 164 -17.77 -20.75 2.44
CA VAL A 164 -17.53 -19.31 2.33
C VAL A 164 -17.48 -18.67 3.73
N GLN A 165 -18.40 -19.02 4.62
CA GLN A 165 -18.39 -18.51 6.00
C GLN A 165 -17.15 -18.95 6.77
N CYS A 166 -16.75 -20.22 6.66
CA CYS A 166 -15.50 -20.71 7.24
C CYS A 166 -14.29 -19.95 6.71
N ALA A 167 -14.19 -19.75 5.39
CA ALA A 167 -13.11 -19.00 4.78
C ALA A 167 -13.08 -17.53 5.25
N ILE A 168 -14.25 -16.89 5.43
CA ILE A 168 -14.34 -15.54 5.99
C ILE A 168 -13.83 -15.50 7.42
N LEU A 169 -14.21 -16.47 8.27
CA LEU A 169 -13.78 -16.51 9.67
C LEU A 169 -12.27 -16.78 9.81
N GLU A 170 -11.73 -17.69 9.00
CA GLU A 170 -10.30 -17.95 8.92
C GLU A 170 -9.53 -16.67 8.52
N GLN A 171 -10.01 -15.99 7.47
CA GLN A 171 -9.43 -14.73 7.01
C GLN A 171 -9.60 -13.60 8.03
N ALA A 172 -10.70 -13.58 8.79
CA ALA A 172 -10.96 -12.61 9.84
C ALA A 172 -9.97 -12.74 11.02
N ALA A 173 -9.45 -13.93 11.30
CA ALA A 173 -8.40 -14.14 12.29
C ALA A 173 -7.01 -13.69 11.79
N ASN A 174 -6.72 -13.84 10.48
CA ASN A 174 -5.37 -13.63 9.94
C ASN A 174 -5.12 -12.20 9.42
N VAL A 175 -4.93 -11.25 10.34
CA VAL A 175 -4.71 -9.83 9.97
C VAL A 175 -3.49 -9.63 9.07
N LYS A 176 -2.37 -10.33 9.34
CA LYS A 176 -1.13 -10.17 8.57
C LYS A 176 -1.37 -10.49 7.10
N PHE A 177 -2.05 -11.60 6.83
CA PHE A 177 -2.44 -11.99 5.48
C PHE A 177 -3.31 -10.93 4.81
N ARG A 178 -4.35 -10.41 5.49
CA ARG A 178 -5.23 -9.36 4.95
C ARG A 178 -4.50 -8.07 4.57
N GLN A 179 -3.38 -7.79 5.25
CA GLN A 179 -2.60 -6.56 5.07
C GLN A 179 -1.34 -6.78 4.22
N GLY A 180 -1.14 -7.99 3.67
CA GLY A 180 0.02 -8.34 2.86
C GLY A 180 1.35 -8.23 3.60
N GLN A 181 1.35 -8.54 4.91
CA GLN A 181 2.52 -8.53 5.80
C GLN A 181 3.10 -9.91 6.04
#